data_AF-A0A2N5YM47-F1
#
_entry.id   AF-A0A2N5YM47-F1
#
_cell.length_a   1.000
_cell.length_b   1.000
_cell.length_c   1.000
_cell.angle_alpha   90.00
_cell.angle_beta   90.00
_cell.angle_gamma   90.00
#
_symmetry.space_group_name_H-M   'P 1'
#
loop_
_entity.id
_entity.type
_entity.pdbx_description
1 polymer ?
#
loop_
_entity_poly.entity_id
_entity_poly.type
_entity_poly.pdbx_seq_one_letter_code
_entity_poly.pdbx_strand_id
1 'polypeptide(L)'
;MEADSRVPKKNIQDFESFISQYNSFCIVMHVNPDGDAIGSALGLMHFLNNIGKETVVITPNDYPAFLQWLPGQEKVYNHLKEKYKS
;
A
#
# COMPACT_ATOMS: atom_id res chain seq x y z
N MET A 1 21.74 17.47 -1.52
CA MET A 1 21.14 16.42 -0.67
C MET A 1 21.62 15.11 -1.26
N GLU A 2 22.60 14.46 -0.65
CA GLU A 2 23.10 13.17 -1.15
C GLU A 2 21.96 12.14 -1.01
N ALA A 3 21.74 11.37 -2.07
CA ALA A 3 20.73 10.31 -2.05
C ALA A 3 21.13 9.26 -0.99
N ASP A 4 20.16 8.82 -0.20
CA ASP A 4 20.33 7.80 0.83
C ASP A 4 20.94 6.52 0.25
N SER A 5 22.08 6.08 0.79
CA SER A 5 22.82 4.91 0.29
C SER A 5 22.10 3.57 0.53
N ARG A 6 21.03 3.55 1.34
CA ARG A 6 20.25 2.34 1.62
C ARG A 6 19.40 1.88 0.44
N VAL A 7 19.01 2.80 -0.45
CA VAL A 7 18.22 2.47 -1.65
C VAL A 7 19.02 2.88 -2.89
N PRO A 8 19.38 1.93 -3.78
CA PRO A 8 20.14 2.26 -4.98
C PRO A 8 19.41 3.30 -5.84
N LYS A 9 20.12 4.34 -6.29
CA LYS A 9 19.55 5.42 -7.12
C LYS A 9 18.80 4.90 -8.35
N LYS A 10 19.30 3.83 -8.97
CA LYS A 10 18.65 3.17 -10.11
C LYS A 10 17.24 2.68 -9.76
N ASN A 11 17.04 2.09 -8.57
CA ASN A 11 15.73 1.60 -8.15
C ASN A 11 14.72 2.74 -7.98
N ILE A 12 15.18 3.89 -7.50
CA ILE A 12 14.35 5.10 -7.39
C ILE A 12 13.91 5.57 -8.78
N GLN A 13 14.85 5.64 -9.73
CA GLN A 13 14.57 6.06 -11.12
C GLN A 13 13.65 5.08 -11.86
N ASP A 14 13.86 3.78 -11.67
CA ASP A 14 13.01 2.73 -12.23
C ASP A 14 11.58 2.84 -11.65
N PHE A 15 11.47 3.10 -10.33
CA PHE A 15 10.19 3.32 -9.67
C PHE A 15 9.48 4.58 -10.16
N GLU A 16 10.17 5.72 -10.26
CA GLU A 16 9.64 6.97 -10.82
C GLU A 16 9.10 6.77 -12.25
N SER A 17 9.84 6.03 -13.07
CA SER A 17 9.42 5.68 -14.43
C SER A 17 8.16 4.81 -14.41
N PHE A 18 8.13 3.78 -13.57
CA PHE A 18 6.99 2.89 -13.42
C PHE A 18 5.72 3.63 -12.96
N ILE A 19 5.82 4.47 -11.93
CA ILE A 19 4.65 5.23 -11.45
C ILE A 19 4.17 6.26 -12.48
N SER A 20 5.07 6.82 -13.30
CA SER A 20 4.69 7.76 -14.35
C SER A 20 3.88 7.08 -15.48
N GLN A 21 4.22 5.83 -15.80
CA GLN A 21 3.65 5.08 -16.92
C GLN A 21 2.23 4.56 -16.67
N TYR A 22 1.90 4.21 -15.43
CA TYR A 22 0.61 3.58 -15.08
C TYR A 22 -0.25 4.51 -14.23
N ASN A 23 -1.58 4.35 -14.31
CA ASN A 23 -2.54 5.17 -13.56
C ASN A 23 -3.21 4.44 -12.41
N SER A 24 -3.33 3.12 -12.46
CA SER A 24 -4.03 2.32 -11.46
C SER A 24 -3.10 1.29 -10.84
N PHE A 25 -3.07 1.22 -9.51
CA PHE A 25 -2.15 0.38 -8.74
C PHE A 25 -2.89 -0.50 -7.73
N CYS A 26 -2.46 -1.75 -7.63
CA CYS A 26 -2.89 -2.68 -6.59
C CYS A 26 -1.75 -2.88 -5.58
N ILE A 27 -2.00 -2.54 -4.32
CA ILE A 27 -1.06 -2.68 -3.21
C ILE A 27 -1.52 -3.87 -2.38
N VAL A 28 -0.62 -4.84 -2.21
CA VAL A 28 -0.87 -6.08 -1.46
C VAL A 28 0.09 -6.19 -0.28
N MET A 29 -0.36 -6.84 0.79
CA MET A 29 0.45 -7.13 1.97
C MET A 29 0.37 -8.63 2.33
N HIS A 30 1.24 -9.08 3.23
CA HIS A 30 1.28 -10.47 3.67
C HIS A 30 0.08 -10.83 4.58
N VAL A 31 -0.14 -12.13 4.79
CA VAL A 31 -1.14 -12.66 5.74
C VAL A 31 -0.81 -12.23 7.17
N ASN A 32 -1.85 -12.04 7.99
CA ASN A 32 -1.76 -11.53 9.37
C ASN A 32 -0.95 -10.22 9.43
N PRO A 33 -1.46 -9.13 8.83
CA PRO A 33 -0.72 -7.89 8.73
C PRO A 33 -0.42 -7.31 10.11
N ASP A 34 0.82 -6.87 10.31
CA ASP A 34 1.23 -6.09 11.47
C ASP A 34 1.17 -4.59 11.15
N GLY A 35 1.64 -3.76 12.09
CA GLY A 35 1.65 -2.31 11.94
C GLY A 35 2.49 -1.81 10.76
N ASP A 36 3.58 -2.51 10.44
CA ASP A 36 4.43 -2.14 9.30
C ASP A 36 3.75 -2.49 7.98
N ALA A 37 3.12 -3.65 7.87
CA ALA A 37 2.40 -4.08 6.68
C ALA A 37 1.25 -3.13 6.29
N ILE A 38 0.37 -2.79 7.25
CA ILE A 38 -0.72 -1.85 6.99
C ILE A 38 -0.19 -0.41 6.83
N GLY A 39 0.81 -0.02 7.63
CA GLY A 39 1.37 1.33 7.62
C GLY A 39 2.08 1.66 6.32
N SER A 40 2.95 0.78 5.85
CA SER A 40 3.66 0.93 4.57
C SER A 40 2.70 0.93 3.38
N ALA A 41 1.69 0.06 3.39
CA ALA A 41 0.68 0.01 2.32
C ALA A 41 -0.18 1.28 2.27
N LEU A 42 -0.69 1.74 3.41
CA LEU A 42 -1.47 3.00 3.48
C LEU A 42 -0.60 4.21 3.15
N GLY A 43 0.66 4.23 3.60
CA GLY A 43 1.61 5.28 3.26
C GLY A 43 1.84 5.39 1.74
N LEU A 44 2.08 4.26 1.09
CA LEU A 44 2.23 4.20 -0.37
C LEU A 44 0.93 4.58 -1.09
N MET A 45 -0.22 4.11 -0.59
CA MET A 45 -1.54 4.45 -1.11
C MET A 45 -1.77 5.98 -1.10
N HIS A 46 -1.53 6.63 0.04
CA HIS A 46 -1.68 8.08 0.17
C HIS A 46 -0.71 8.84 -0.74
N PHE A 47 0.55 8.40 -0.83
CA PHE A 47 1.53 8.99 -1.74
C PHE A 47 1.07 8.94 -3.20
N LEU A 48 0.68 7.76 -3.68
CA LEU A 48 0.23 7.56 -5.07
C LEU A 48 -1.06 8.35 -5.37
N ASN A 49 -2.02 8.37 -4.45
CA ASN A 49 -3.24 9.17 -4.60
C ASN A 49 -2.96 10.67 -4.65
N ASN A 50 -2.01 11.17 -3.84
CA ASN A 50 -1.63 12.58 -3.83
C ASN A 50 -1.00 13.04 -5.14
N ILE A 51 -0.37 12.14 -5.90
CA ILE A 51 0.18 12.42 -7.23
C ILE A 51 -0.81 12.06 -8.36
N GLY A 52 -2.09 11.88 -8.04
CA GLY A 52 -3.17 11.70 -9.00
C GLY A 52 -3.32 10.28 -9.56
N LYS A 53 -2.73 9.27 -8.91
CA LYS A 53 -2.93 7.85 -9.28
C LYS A 53 -4.12 7.26 -8.53
N GLU A 54 -4.67 6.20 -9.09
CA GLU A 54 -5.73 5.41 -8.45
C GLU A 54 -5.12 4.19 -7.76
N THR A 55 -5.54 3.91 -6.53
CA THR A 55 -5.01 2.79 -5.75
C THR A 55 -6.11 1.94 -5.15
N VAL A 56 -5.89 0.63 -5.09
CA VAL A 56 -6.60 -0.29 -4.21
C VAL A 56 -5.60 -0.96 -3.27
N VAL A 57 -5.96 -1.09 -1.99
CA VAL A 57 -5.19 -1.84 -1.01
C VAL A 57 -5.93 -3.11 -0.66
N ILE A 58 -5.25 -4.25 -0.76
CA ILE A 58 -5.82 -5.58 -0.50
C ILE A 58 -5.05 -6.25 0.63
N THR A 59 -5.79 -6.67 1.65
CA THR A 59 -5.29 -7.57 2.69
C THR A 59 -5.85 -8.99 2.49
N PRO A 60 -5.05 -10.04 2.70
CA PRO A 60 -5.56 -11.41 2.71
C PRO A 60 -6.61 -11.62 3.81
N ASN A 61 -6.37 -11.11 5.02
CA ASN A 61 -7.21 -11.29 6.21
C ASN A 61 -7.20 -10.05 7.13
N ASP A 62 -7.97 -10.12 8.22
CA ASP A 62 -8.03 -9.03 9.21
C ASP A 62 -6.69 -8.83 9.93
N TYR A 63 -6.48 -7.59 10.38
CA TYR A 63 -5.36 -7.15 11.21
C TYR A 63 -5.86 -6.68 12.58
N PRO A 64 -4.99 -6.57 13.61
CA PRO A 64 -5.39 -6.24 14.98
C PRO A 64 -6.26 -4.98 15.10
N ALA A 65 -7.29 -5.02 15.96
CA ALA A 65 -8.25 -3.93 16.14
C ALA A 65 -7.59 -2.60 16.58
N PHE A 66 -6.47 -2.66 17.29
CA PHE A 66 -5.71 -1.46 17.70
C PHE A 66 -5.04 -0.74 16.52
N LEU A 67 -5.08 -1.27 15.30
CA LEU A 67 -4.61 -0.62 14.07
C LEU A 67 -5.75 0.02 13.27
N GLN A 68 -7.02 -0.16 13.68
CA GLN A 68 -8.19 0.37 12.95
C GLN A 68 -8.32 1.90 13.04
N TRP A 69 -7.47 2.59 13.80
CA TRP A 69 -7.42 4.05 13.81
C TRP A 69 -6.62 4.63 12.63
N LEU A 70 -5.89 3.80 11.88
CA LEU A 70 -5.04 4.27 10.79
C LEU A 70 -5.87 4.95 9.67
N PRO A 71 -5.50 6.16 9.22
CA PRO A 71 -6.26 6.88 8.20
C PRO A 71 -6.30 6.13 6.87
N GLY A 72 -7.50 5.85 6.36
CA GLY A 72 -7.70 5.15 5.09
C GLY A 72 -7.81 3.63 5.22
N GLN A 73 -7.69 3.07 6.43
CA GLN A 73 -7.85 1.64 6.67
C GLN A 73 -9.24 1.14 6.24
N GLU A 74 -10.26 2.00 6.35
CA GLU A 74 -11.65 1.67 6.02
C GLU A 74 -11.86 1.36 4.52
N LYS A 75 -10.89 1.75 3.68
CA LYS A 75 -10.88 1.49 2.24
C LYS A 75 -10.13 0.21 1.86
N VAL A 76 -9.52 -0.48 2.83
CA VAL A 76 -8.76 -1.70 2.59
C VAL A 76 -9.72 -2.85 2.32
N TYR A 77 -9.54 -3.51 1.17
CA TYR A 77 -10.32 -4.68 0.80
C TYR A 77 -9.79 -5.93 1.50
N ASN A 78 -10.61 -6.57 2.34
CA ASN A 78 -10.26 -7.83 2.99
C ASN A 78 -10.73 -9.03 2.13
N HIS A 79 -9.79 -9.70 1.48
CA HIS A 79 -10.10 -10.77 0.53
C HIS A 79 -10.86 -11.94 1.15
N LEU A 80 -10.42 -12.46 2.29
CA LEU A 80 -11.10 -13.60 2.92
C LEU A 80 -12.48 -13.22 3.45
N LYS A 81 -12.62 -12.04 4.06
CA LYS A 81 -13.92 -11.56 4.56
C LYS A 81 -14.94 -11.39 3.43
N GLU A 82 -14.53 -10.87 2.28
CA GLU A 82 -15.41 -10.70 1.12
C GLU A 82 -15.70 -12.02 0.40
N LYS A 83 -14.73 -12.93 0.33
CA LYS A 83 -14.92 -14.26 -0.28
C LYS A 83 -16.02 -15.09 0.41
N TYR A 84 -16.10 -15.04 1.73
CA TYR A 84 -17.06 -15.82 2.53
C TYR A 84 -18.37 -15.06 2.84
N LYS A 85 -18.62 -13.90 2.22
CA LYS A 85 -19.93 -13.22 2.25
C LYS A 85 -20.92 -13.73 1.18
N SER A 86 -20.48 -14.67 0.35
CA SER A 86 -21.26 -15.26 -0.77
C SER A 86 -22.05 -16.49 -0.32
#